data_AF-A0A0P9ABS3-F1
#
_entry.id   AF-A0A0P9ABS3-F1
#
_cell.length_a   1.000
_cell.length_b   1.000
_cell.length_c   1.000
_cell.angle_alpha   90.00
_cell.angle_beta   90.00
_cell.angle_gamma   90.00
#
_symmetry.space_group_name_H-M   'P 1'
#
loop_
_entity.id
_entity.type
_entity.pdbx_description
1 polymer ?
#
loop_
_entity_poly.entity_id
_entity_poly.type
_entity_poly.pdbx_seq_one_letter_code
_entity_poly.pdbx_strand_id
1 'polypeptide(L)'
;MADKKQYTVNSGFDLGALSLEISEYLKNTQKLETQSFESNNEYIVQAREASAWKKFSGMDTATTVKLTLSNNILTAEIGKGKWLDKVAGAAVAWFVFAPILVTTAIGVYKQSKLPQSIFAQINDYVNRTILTASQNYQFITCKECGASVISSSAFCSSCGCKLTSNCSSCGSAIKTGERFCRSCGHAV
;
A
#
# COMPACT_ATOMS: atom_id res chain seq x y z
N MET A 1 -18.04 7.41 15.64
CA MET A 1 -17.19 8.39 14.94
C MET A 1 -16.12 7.60 14.21
N ALA A 2 -15.82 7.94 12.96
CA ALA A 2 -14.72 7.33 12.20
C ALA A 2 -13.51 8.26 12.29
N ASP A 3 -12.34 7.69 12.57
CA ASP A 3 -11.07 8.41 12.56
C ASP A 3 -10.58 8.50 11.11
N LYS A 4 -10.09 9.66 10.69
CA LYS A 4 -9.65 9.92 9.31
C LYS A 4 -8.25 10.52 9.30
N LYS A 5 -7.38 10.01 8.44
CA LYS A 5 -6.04 10.58 8.19
C LYS A 5 -5.73 10.59 6.71
N GLN A 6 -4.98 11.61 6.29
CA GLN A 6 -4.52 11.78 4.92
C GLN A 6 -3.00 11.69 4.85
N TYR A 7 -2.51 11.17 3.73
CA TYR A 7 -1.09 10.96 3.47
C TYR A 7 -0.79 11.38 2.03
N THR A 8 0.24 12.19 1.85
CA THR A 8 0.78 12.49 0.52
C THR A 8 1.68 11.33 0.10
N VAL A 9 1.40 10.73 -1.06
CA VAL A 9 2.14 9.58 -1.60
C VAL A 9 2.72 9.92 -2.97
N ASN A 10 3.61 9.06 -3.49
CA ASN A 10 4.22 9.28 -4.81
C ASN A 10 3.27 8.92 -5.96
N SER A 11 3.56 9.46 -7.15
CA SER A 11 2.92 9.03 -8.39
C SER A 11 3.19 7.54 -8.62
N GLY A 12 2.13 6.72 -8.70
CA GLY A 12 2.24 5.26 -8.81
C GLY A 12 2.15 4.50 -7.49
N PHE A 13 1.68 5.13 -6.42
CA PHE A 13 1.36 4.43 -5.17
C PHE A 13 0.35 3.30 -5.40
N ASP A 14 0.73 2.09 -5.02
CA ASP A 14 -0.11 0.89 -5.16
C ASP A 14 -1.05 0.76 -3.95
N LEU A 15 -2.31 1.17 -4.17
CA LEU A 15 -3.35 1.11 -3.14
C LEU A 15 -3.73 -0.33 -2.78
N GLY A 16 -3.66 -1.25 -3.74
CA GLY A 16 -3.97 -2.67 -3.54
C GLY A 16 -2.92 -3.37 -2.68
N ALA A 17 -1.64 -3.06 -2.88
CA ALA A 17 -0.56 -3.56 -2.03
C ALA A 17 -0.71 -3.10 -0.57
N LEU A 18 -1.08 -1.83 -0.34
CA LEU A 18 -1.39 -1.33 1.01
C LEU A 18 -2.60 -2.06 1.61
N SER A 19 -3.67 -2.24 0.83
CA SER A 19 -4.88 -2.96 1.26
C SER A 19 -4.56 -4.38 1.73
N LEU A 20 -3.75 -5.11 0.96
CA LEU A 20 -3.32 -6.45 1.30
C LEU A 20 -2.49 -6.47 2.59
N GLU A 21 -1.51 -5.57 2.72
CA GLU A 21 -0.66 -5.48 3.92
C GLU A 21 -1.50 -5.20 5.19
N ILE A 22 -2.50 -4.32 5.11
CA ILE A 22 -3.41 -4.06 6.24
C ILE A 22 -4.21 -5.32 6.58
N SER A 23 -4.74 -6.04 5.58
CA SER A 23 -5.48 -7.28 5.80
C SER A 23 -4.60 -8.34 6.47
N GLU A 24 -3.37 -8.53 6.01
CA GLU A 24 -2.40 -9.46 6.60
C GLU A 24 -1.98 -9.07 8.00
N TYR A 25 -1.74 -7.78 8.26
CA TYR A 25 -1.44 -7.26 9.59
C TYR A 25 -2.59 -7.56 10.58
N LEU A 26 -3.82 -7.25 10.20
CA LEU A 26 -5.00 -7.48 11.02
C LEU A 26 -5.21 -8.99 11.27
N LYS A 27 -4.99 -9.81 10.25
CA LYS A 27 -5.13 -11.27 10.36
C LYS A 27 -4.03 -11.90 11.22
N ASN A 28 -2.78 -11.64 10.90
CA ASN A 28 -1.64 -12.37 11.44
C ASN A 28 -1.16 -11.79 12.78
N THR A 29 -1.20 -10.47 12.94
CA THR A 29 -0.72 -9.75 14.13
C THR A 29 -1.85 -9.51 15.12
N GLN A 30 -2.97 -8.97 14.66
CA GLN A 30 -4.12 -8.70 15.55
C GLN A 30 -5.01 -9.93 15.78
N LYS A 31 -4.73 -11.06 15.09
CA LYS A 31 -5.49 -12.32 15.21
C LYS A 31 -6.98 -12.16 14.91
N LEU A 32 -7.29 -11.31 13.94
CA LEU A 32 -8.65 -11.02 13.48
C LEU A 32 -9.00 -11.85 12.24
N GLU A 33 -10.28 -12.08 12.01
CA GLU A 33 -10.78 -12.47 10.69
C GLU A 33 -10.87 -11.24 9.82
N THR A 34 -10.34 -11.30 8.60
CA THR A 34 -10.37 -10.19 7.65
C THR A 34 -11.12 -10.56 6.38
N GLN A 35 -11.79 -9.57 5.81
CA GLN A 35 -12.38 -9.62 4.48
C GLN A 35 -12.10 -8.30 3.79
N SER A 36 -11.80 -8.33 2.49
CA SER A 36 -11.49 -7.14 1.71
C SER A 36 -12.31 -7.07 0.43
N PHE A 37 -12.66 -5.85 0.04
CA PHE A 37 -13.39 -5.54 -1.18
C PHE A 37 -12.72 -4.37 -1.89
N GLU A 38 -12.72 -4.40 -3.22
CA GLU A 38 -12.16 -3.37 -4.08
C GLU A 38 -13.25 -2.89 -5.06
N SER A 39 -13.37 -1.58 -5.22
CA SER A 39 -14.21 -0.96 -6.25
C SER A 39 -13.72 0.45 -6.56
N ASN A 40 -13.60 0.81 -7.85
CA ASN A 40 -13.33 2.19 -8.29
C ASN A 40 -12.17 2.91 -7.55
N ASN A 41 -11.03 2.24 -7.34
CA ASN A 41 -9.87 2.78 -6.61
C ASN A 41 -10.15 3.10 -5.12
N GLU A 42 -11.16 2.44 -4.56
CA GLU A 42 -11.47 2.35 -3.14
C GLU A 42 -11.25 0.91 -2.68
N TYR A 43 -10.53 0.74 -1.57
CA TYR A 43 -10.36 -0.55 -0.90
C TYR A 43 -10.97 -0.49 0.47
N ILE A 44 -11.71 -1.54 0.82
CA ILE A 44 -12.30 -1.70 2.14
C ILE A 44 -11.76 -2.98 2.73
N VAL A 45 -11.17 -2.88 3.92
CA VAL A 45 -10.73 -4.02 4.73
C VAL A 45 -11.55 -4.02 6.00
N GLN A 46 -12.31 -5.09 6.22
CA GLN A 46 -13.07 -5.29 7.43
C GLN A 46 -12.41 -6.37 8.27
N ALA A 47 -12.28 -6.12 9.57
CA ALA A 47 -11.70 -7.05 10.52
C ALA A 47 -12.57 -7.23 11.76
N ARG A 48 -12.69 -8.46 12.25
CA ARG A 48 -13.45 -8.81 13.47
C ARG A 48 -12.74 -9.90 14.28
N GLU A 49 -13.09 -10.06 15.55
CA GLU A 49 -12.55 -11.16 16.36
C GLU A 49 -13.09 -12.52 15.90
N ALA A 50 -12.19 -13.50 15.70
CA ALA A 50 -12.55 -14.88 15.31
C ALA A 50 -13.39 -15.63 16.38
N SER A 51 -13.26 -15.23 17.65
CA SER A 51 -13.93 -15.88 18.79
C SER A 51 -15.41 -15.49 18.97
N ALA A 52 -15.92 -14.56 18.15
CA ALA A 52 -17.28 -14.03 18.25
C ALA A 52 -18.39 -15.07 17.98
N TRP A 53 -18.07 -16.27 17.50
CA TRP A 53 -19.02 -17.38 17.31
C TRP A 53 -19.27 -18.23 18.59
N LYS A 54 -18.29 -18.35 19.51
CA LYS A 54 -18.44 -19.18 20.73
C LYS A 54 -19.17 -18.48 21.89
N LYS A 55 -19.54 -17.22 21.70
CA LYS A 55 -20.37 -16.45 22.64
C LYS A 55 -21.41 -15.71 21.82
N PHE A 56 -22.61 -16.28 21.77
CA PHE A 56 -23.76 -15.64 21.15
C PHE A 56 -24.18 -14.44 22.02
N SER A 57 -23.47 -13.31 21.90
CA SER A 57 -23.86 -12.02 22.48
C SER A 57 -23.06 -10.86 21.85
N GLY A 58 -23.67 -10.19 20.87
CA GLY A 58 -23.29 -8.82 20.46
C GLY A 58 -22.39 -8.71 19.23
N MET A 59 -22.91 -8.11 18.15
CA MET A 59 -22.24 -8.01 16.85
C MET A 59 -21.58 -6.63 16.58
N ASP A 60 -20.93 -6.02 17.58
CA ASP A 60 -20.54 -4.59 17.53
C ASP A 60 -19.01 -4.29 17.57
N THR A 61 -18.17 -5.19 17.06
CA THR A 61 -16.69 -5.03 17.07
C THR A 61 -16.00 -5.14 15.71
N ALA A 62 -16.74 -5.08 14.60
CA ALA A 62 -16.11 -5.02 13.27
C ALA A 62 -15.45 -3.65 13.05
N THR A 63 -14.14 -3.65 12.84
CA THR A 63 -13.36 -2.47 12.44
C THR A 63 -13.26 -2.45 10.93
N THR A 64 -13.64 -1.34 10.32
CA THR A 64 -13.57 -1.14 8.88
C THR A 64 -12.50 -0.10 8.58
N VAL A 65 -11.59 -0.43 7.67
CA VAL A 65 -10.59 0.46 7.09
C VAL A 65 -10.98 0.72 5.65
N LYS A 66 -11.29 1.97 5.32
CA LYS A 66 -11.55 2.42 3.95
C LYS A 66 -10.34 3.20 3.46
N LEU A 67 -9.80 2.82 2.32
CA LEU A 67 -8.66 3.45 1.66
C LEU A 67 -9.12 3.99 0.32
N THR A 68 -8.88 5.27 0.06
CA THR A 68 -9.15 5.90 -1.23
C THR A 68 -7.92 6.68 -1.67
N LEU A 69 -7.58 6.61 -2.95
CA LEU A 69 -6.48 7.39 -3.52
C LEU A 69 -7.00 8.36 -4.59
N SER A 70 -6.72 9.65 -4.42
CA SER A 70 -7.04 10.68 -5.41
C SER A 70 -5.96 11.75 -5.41
N ASN A 71 -5.44 12.13 -6.58
CA ASN A 71 -4.41 13.15 -6.74
C ASN A 71 -3.21 12.96 -5.79
N ASN A 72 -2.71 11.72 -5.68
CA ASN A 72 -1.61 11.35 -4.79
C ASN A 72 -1.90 11.60 -3.29
N ILE A 73 -3.16 11.78 -2.92
CA ILE A 73 -3.61 11.86 -1.53
C ILE A 73 -4.29 10.54 -1.19
N LEU A 74 -3.59 9.72 -0.40
CA LEU A 74 -4.18 8.57 0.25
C LEU A 74 -5.02 9.06 1.43
N THR A 75 -6.30 8.71 1.44
CA THR A 75 -7.19 8.92 2.58
C THR A 75 -7.52 7.57 3.21
N ALA A 76 -7.20 7.43 4.50
CA ALA A 76 -7.56 6.29 5.31
C ALA A 76 -8.62 6.68 6.34
N GLU A 77 -9.77 6.00 6.29
CA GLU A 77 -10.88 6.17 7.23
C GLU A 77 -11.07 4.87 8.02
N ILE A 78 -11.03 4.94 9.35
CA ILE A 78 -11.18 3.79 10.24
C ILE A 78 -12.43 3.99 11.08
N GLY A 79 -13.38 3.08 10.98
CA GLY A 79 -14.66 3.22 11.65
C GLY A 79 -15.27 1.91 12.10
N LYS A 80 -16.25 2.03 13.00
CA LYS A 80 -17.13 0.93 13.42
C LYS A 80 -18.35 0.92 12.52
N GLY A 81 -18.32 0.21 11.38
CA GLY A 81 -19.48 -0.14 10.53
C GLY A 81 -20.45 0.95 10.01
N LYS A 82 -20.34 2.22 10.42
CA LYS A 82 -21.30 3.31 10.15
C LYS A 82 -20.87 4.24 9.01
N TRP A 83 -20.62 3.68 7.83
CA TRP A 83 -20.39 4.47 6.61
C TRP A 83 -21.66 4.57 5.74
N LEU A 84 -22.77 3.93 6.16
CA LEU A 84 -24.08 3.95 5.47
C LEU A 84 -24.75 5.34 5.41
N ASP A 85 -24.37 6.30 6.25
CA ASP A 85 -25.09 7.58 6.35
C ASP A 85 -24.64 8.66 5.33
N LYS A 86 -23.68 8.37 4.43
CA LYS A 86 -23.15 9.37 3.46
C LYS A 86 -22.94 8.78 2.07
N VAL A 87 -24.00 8.27 1.47
CA VAL A 87 -23.99 7.74 0.10
C VAL A 87 -24.10 8.87 -0.92
N ALA A 88 -22.97 9.16 -1.56
CA ALA A 88 -22.86 9.46 -2.99
C ALA A 88 -21.46 8.96 -3.42
N GLY A 89 -21.26 8.03 -4.34
CA GLY A 89 -22.12 7.08 -5.01
C GLY A 89 -21.24 5.90 -5.44
N ALA A 90 -21.88 4.80 -5.80
CA ALA A 90 -21.30 3.57 -6.35
C ALA A 90 -20.49 2.66 -5.40
N ALA A 91 -21.19 1.62 -4.93
CA ALA A 91 -20.65 0.29 -4.65
C ALA A 91 -19.78 0.10 -3.40
N VAL A 92 -20.44 0.12 -2.25
CA VAL A 92 -20.11 -0.87 -1.22
C VAL A 92 -21.43 -1.50 -0.81
N ALA A 93 -21.61 -2.72 -1.30
CA ALA A 93 -22.87 -3.42 -1.40
C ALA A 93 -23.51 -3.73 -0.03
N TRP A 94 -24.82 -3.87 -0.08
CA TRP A 94 -25.76 -4.30 0.95
C TRP A 94 -25.40 -5.62 1.71
N PHE A 95 -24.30 -6.33 1.47
CA PHE A 95 -24.16 -7.72 1.98
C PHE A 95 -22.73 -8.21 2.26
N VAL A 96 -22.10 -7.77 3.35
CA VAL A 96 -21.06 -8.60 4.01
C VAL A 96 -21.29 -8.81 5.51
N PHE A 97 -22.26 -8.15 6.16
CA PHE A 97 -22.54 -8.37 7.59
C PHE A 97 -24.03 -8.23 7.99
N ALA A 98 -24.92 -8.99 7.37
CA ALA A 98 -26.14 -9.44 8.08
C ALA A 98 -25.83 -10.86 8.57
N PRO A 99 -25.77 -11.10 9.90
CA PRO A 99 -27.02 -11.09 10.66
C PRO A 99 -26.90 -10.57 12.11
N ILE A 100 -27.89 -9.76 12.51
CA ILE A 100 -28.30 -9.44 13.89
C ILE A 100 -27.78 -8.11 14.48
N LEU A 101 -28.50 -7.07 14.09
CA LEU A 101 -29.21 -6.12 14.96
C LEU A 101 -29.56 -6.68 16.35
N VAL A 102 -28.63 -6.70 17.31
CA VAL A 102 -28.97 -6.74 18.75
C VAL A 102 -28.12 -5.71 19.48
N THR A 103 -28.82 -4.61 19.78
CA THR A 103 -28.44 -3.55 20.70
C THR A 103 -28.50 -4.06 22.13
N THR A 104 -27.36 -4.20 22.79
CA THR A 104 -27.26 -3.97 24.25
C THR A 104 -25.81 -3.72 24.62
N ALA A 105 -25.56 -2.62 25.30
CA ALA A 105 -24.27 -2.19 25.78
C ALA A 105 -23.91 -2.91 27.09
N ILE A 106 -22.76 -3.60 27.13
CA ILE A 106 -21.97 -3.81 28.35
C ILE A 106 -20.48 -3.88 27.96
N GLY A 107 -19.65 -3.07 28.64
CA GLY A 107 -18.25 -3.41 28.88
C GLY A 107 -17.25 -2.96 27.83
N VAL A 108 -16.82 -1.70 27.94
CA VAL A 108 -15.57 -1.21 27.35
C VAL A 108 -14.39 -1.99 27.95
N TYR A 109 -13.66 -2.74 27.13
CA TYR A 109 -12.26 -3.05 27.44
C TYR A 109 -11.49 -3.49 26.17
N LYS A 110 -10.51 -2.67 25.77
CA LYS A 110 -9.50 -2.82 24.67
C LYS A 110 -9.70 -2.11 23.32
N GLN A 111 -10.78 -1.36 23.08
CA GLN A 111 -11.12 -0.87 21.73
C GLN A 111 -10.41 0.41 21.22
N SER A 112 -9.58 1.11 22.01
CA SER A 112 -9.00 2.42 21.62
C SER A 112 -7.67 2.34 20.84
N LYS A 113 -6.93 1.23 20.95
CA LYS A 113 -5.58 1.12 20.37
C LYS A 113 -5.57 0.66 18.91
N LEU A 114 -6.60 -0.07 18.48
CA LEU A 114 -6.62 -0.66 17.14
C LEU A 114 -6.59 0.38 16.01
N PRO A 115 -7.41 1.45 16.02
CA PRO A 115 -7.29 2.50 15.00
C PRO A 115 -5.90 3.14 14.98
N GLN A 116 -5.32 3.40 16.14
CA GLN A 116 -3.97 3.96 16.27
C GLN A 116 -2.92 3.03 15.66
N SER A 117 -3.00 1.72 15.94
CA SER A 117 -2.09 0.72 15.38
C SER A 117 -2.22 0.57 13.87
N ILE A 118 -3.44 0.64 13.33
CA ILE A 118 -3.67 0.63 11.87
C ILE A 118 -3.07 1.89 11.24
N PHE A 119 -3.28 3.08 11.82
CA PHE A 119 -2.65 4.30 11.31
C PHE A 119 -1.13 4.27 11.39
N ALA A 120 -0.57 3.64 12.43
CA ALA A 120 0.87 3.40 12.53
C ALA A 120 1.35 2.49 11.40
N GLN A 121 0.63 1.40 11.12
CA GLN A 121 0.95 0.51 10.00
C GLN A 121 0.93 1.25 8.65
N ILE A 122 -0.10 2.06 8.40
CA ILE A 122 -0.21 2.87 7.18
C ILE A 122 0.95 3.87 7.09
N ASN A 123 1.29 4.52 8.20
CA ASN A 123 2.38 5.48 8.26
C ASN A 123 3.72 4.81 7.93
N ASP A 124 3.99 3.63 8.47
CA ASP A 124 5.22 2.88 8.21
C ASP A 124 5.29 2.43 6.74
N TYR A 125 4.19 1.96 6.16
CA TYR A 125 4.12 1.62 4.75
C TYR A 125 4.41 2.81 3.84
N VAL A 126 3.72 3.94 4.08
CA VAL A 126 3.90 5.18 3.33
C VAL A 126 5.35 5.68 3.44
N ASN A 127 5.93 5.68 4.63
CA ASN A 127 7.31 6.13 4.82
C ASN A 127 8.30 5.23 4.07
N ARG A 128 8.14 3.90 4.11
CA ARG A 128 9.00 2.97 3.36
C ARG A 128 8.90 3.19 1.85
N THR A 129 7.70 3.38 1.33
CA THR A 129 7.45 3.58 -0.11
C THR A 129 7.93 4.94 -0.62
N ILE A 130 7.88 5.99 0.20
CA ILE A 130 8.44 7.31 -0.14
C ILE A 130 9.97 7.24 -0.28
N LEU A 131 10.64 6.58 0.67
CA LEU A 131 12.10 6.46 0.66
C LEU A 131 12.61 5.66 -0.54
N THR A 132 11.87 4.66 -1.02
CA THR A 132 12.26 3.86 -2.19
C THR A 132 12.11 4.57 -3.53
N ALA A 133 11.22 5.57 -3.65
CA ALA A 133 11.02 6.31 -4.90
C ALA A 133 12.10 7.38 -5.16
N SER A 134 12.77 7.87 -4.10
CA SER A 134 13.78 8.92 -4.19
C SER A 134 15.18 8.40 -4.54
N GLN A 135 15.45 7.09 -4.45
CA GLN A 135 16.83 6.58 -4.40
C GLN A 135 17.35 5.90 -5.68
N ASN A 136 16.62 5.92 -6.79
CA ASN A 136 17.07 5.30 -8.06
C ASN A 136 17.17 6.26 -9.26
N TYR A 137 17.32 7.56 -9.03
CA TYR A 137 17.74 8.50 -10.07
C TYR A 137 19.24 8.81 -9.90
N GLN A 138 20.09 7.81 -10.17
CA GLN A 138 21.52 8.08 -10.34
C GLN A 138 21.71 8.70 -11.73
N PHE A 139 22.21 9.93 -11.78
CA PHE A 139 22.48 10.60 -13.04
C PHE A 139 23.89 10.26 -13.52
N ILE A 140 24.00 9.95 -14.80
CA ILE A 140 25.25 9.69 -15.50
C ILE A 140 25.40 10.72 -16.62
N THR A 141 26.65 11.04 -16.95
CA THR A 141 26.95 11.89 -18.10
C THR A 141 27.06 11.02 -19.35
N CYS A 142 26.27 11.35 -20.37
CA CYS A 142 26.40 10.72 -21.69
C CYS A 142 27.79 11.02 -22.26
N LYS A 143 28.53 9.97 -22.66
CA LYS A 143 29.88 10.11 -23.23
C LYS A 143 29.88 10.72 -24.64
N GLU A 144 28.77 10.63 -25.36
CA GLU A 144 28.64 11.12 -26.75
C GLU A 144 28.26 12.60 -26.81
N CYS A 145 27.31 13.06 -25.98
CA CYS A 145 26.80 14.44 -26.05
C CYS A 145 26.96 15.25 -24.74
N GLY A 146 27.45 14.65 -23.67
CA GLY A 146 27.63 15.33 -22.38
C GLY A 146 26.34 15.56 -21.58
N ALA A 147 25.17 15.16 -22.08
CA ALA A 147 23.90 15.34 -21.37
C ALA A 147 23.82 14.49 -20.10
N SER A 148 23.21 15.02 -19.03
CA SER A 148 22.88 14.26 -17.83
C SER A 148 21.66 13.38 -18.09
N VAL A 149 21.84 12.06 -17.98
CA VAL A 149 20.81 11.05 -18.22
C VAL A 149 20.65 10.16 -17.00
N ILE A 150 19.46 9.60 -16.79
CA ILE A 150 19.19 8.65 -15.70
C ILE A 150 19.90 7.32 -16.03
N SER A 151 20.66 6.76 -15.10
CA SER A 151 21.48 5.54 -15.26
C SER A 151 20.69 4.30 -15.69
N SER A 152 19.39 4.24 -15.39
CA SER A 152 18.50 3.16 -15.79
C SER A 152 17.98 3.27 -17.24
N SER A 153 18.23 4.39 -17.93
CA SER A 153 17.76 4.64 -19.30
C SER A 153 18.52 3.77 -20.30
N ALA A 154 17.80 3.13 -21.24
CA ALA A 154 18.44 2.34 -22.30
C ALA A 154 19.14 3.22 -23.35
N PHE A 155 18.67 4.46 -23.53
CA PHE A 155 19.17 5.42 -24.51
C PHE A 155 19.28 6.82 -23.90
N CYS A 156 20.17 7.64 -24.45
CA CYS A 156 20.23 9.07 -24.11
C CYS A 156 19.02 9.80 -24.68
N SER A 157 18.31 10.55 -23.85
CA SER A 157 17.16 11.38 -24.28
C SER A 157 17.55 12.61 -25.11
N SER A 158 18.82 13.00 -25.09
CA SER A 158 19.33 14.17 -25.83
C SER A 158 19.88 13.79 -27.21
N CYS A 159 20.69 12.72 -27.30
CA CYS A 159 21.34 12.33 -28.56
C CYS A 159 20.89 10.97 -29.12
N GLY A 160 20.10 10.17 -28.40
CA GLY A 160 19.62 8.87 -28.85
C GLY A 160 20.64 7.72 -28.76
N CYS A 161 21.87 7.96 -28.28
CA CYS A 161 22.87 6.91 -28.17
C CYS A 161 22.47 5.84 -27.14
N LYS A 162 22.86 4.59 -27.37
CA LYS A 162 22.59 3.49 -26.44
C LYS A 162 23.48 3.61 -25.20
N LEU A 163 22.92 3.42 -24.02
CA LEU A 163 23.61 3.51 -22.72
C LEU A 163 23.88 2.12 -22.11
N THR A 164 24.04 1.12 -22.96
CA THR A 164 24.42 -0.24 -22.54
C THR A 164 25.79 -0.56 -23.11
N SER A 165 26.70 -1.04 -22.27
CA SER A 165 27.98 -1.61 -22.69
C SER A 165 27.91 -3.14 -22.72
N ASN A 166 28.90 -3.81 -23.30
CA ASN A 166 29.03 -5.27 -23.23
C ASN A 166 30.15 -5.64 -22.25
N CYS A 167 29.99 -6.76 -21.55
CA CYS A 167 31.01 -7.28 -20.65
C CYS A 167 32.26 -7.70 -21.43
N SER A 168 33.42 -7.19 -21.03
CA SER A 168 34.72 -7.57 -21.62
C SER A 168 35.07 -9.06 -21.42
N SER A 169 34.48 -9.70 -20.41
CA SER A 169 34.76 -11.11 -20.07
C SER A 169 33.77 -12.11 -20.69
N CYS A 170 32.48 -11.79 -20.75
CA CYS A 170 31.45 -12.75 -21.22
C CYS A 170 30.56 -12.23 -22.36
N GLY A 171 30.70 -10.96 -22.77
CA GLY A 171 29.94 -10.36 -23.86
C GLY A 171 28.49 -9.97 -23.54
N SER A 172 27.95 -10.30 -22.35
CA SER A 172 26.57 -9.93 -21.99
C SER A 172 26.37 -8.41 -21.90
N ALA A 173 25.17 -7.92 -22.19
CA ALA A 173 24.84 -6.51 -22.04
C ALA A 173 24.86 -6.09 -20.56
N ILE A 174 25.48 -4.94 -20.29
CA ILE A 174 25.64 -4.30 -18.99
C ILE A 174 24.94 -2.95 -19.03
N LYS A 175 24.19 -2.63 -17.98
CA LYS A 175 23.57 -1.31 -17.85
C LYS A 175 24.59 -0.32 -17.29
N THR A 176 24.55 0.93 -17.74
CA THR A 176 25.48 1.95 -17.23
C THR A 176 25.26 2.18 -15.73
N GLY A 177 26.34 2.12 -14.94
CA GLY A 177 26.31 2.26 -13.48
C GLY A 177 26.45 0.94 -12.71
N GLU A 178 26.44 -0.21 -13.39
CA GLU A 178 26.77 -1.50 -12.76
C GLU A 178 28.28 -1.62 -12.54
N ARG A 179 28.68 -2.10 -11.35
CA ARG A 179 30.10 -2.37 -11.02
C ARG A 179 30.54 -3.80 -11.32
N PHE A 180 29.56 -4.69 -11.47
CA PHE A 180 29.78 -6.12 -11.70
C PHE A 180 28.76 -6.63 -12.71
N CYS A 181 29.21 -7.50 -13.61
CA CYS A 181 28.35 -8.18 -14.57
C CYS A 181 27.45 -9.20 -13.86
N ARG A 182 26.12 -9.09 -14.03
CA ARG A 182 25.16 -10.04 -13.45
C ARG A 182 25.21 -11.44 -14.07
N SER A 183 25.81 -11.59 -15.25
CA SER A 183 25.90 -12.87 -15.95
C SER A 183 27.14 -13.67 -15.55
N CYS A 184 28.26 -13.03 -15.22
CA CYS A 184 29.54 -13.73 -14.97
C CYS A 184 30.30 -13.26 -13.73
N GLY A 185 29.86 -12.21 -13.04
CA GLY A 185 30.52 -11.67 -11.84
C GLY A 185 31.79 -10.83 -12.08
N HIS A 186 32.21 -10.65 -13.34
CA HIS A 186 33.38 -9.82 -13.66
C HIS A 186 33.12 -8.33 -13.34
N ALA A 187 34.14 -7.62 -12.84
CA ALA A 187 34.07 -6.18 -12.58
C ALA A 187 34.06 -5.39 -13.90
N VAL A 188 33.20 -4.37 -14.02
CA VAL A 188 32.89 -3.65 -15.27
C VAL A 188 32.81 -2.15 -15.08
#